data_AF-W2SLM4-F1
#
_entry.id   AF-W2SLM4-F1
#
_cell.length_a   1.000
_cell.length_b   1.000
_cell.length_c   1.000
_cell.angle_alpha   90.00
_cell.angle_beta   90.00
_cell.angle_gamma   90.00
#
_symmetry.space_group_name_H-M   'P 1'
#
loop_
_entity.id
_entity.type
_entity.pdbx_description
1 polymer ?
#
loop_
_entity_poly.entity_id
_entity_poly.type
_entity_poly.pdbx_seq_one_letter_code
_entity_poly.pdbx_strand_id
1 'polypeptide(L)'
;MRNDDKFTHSYSQFYLIIVFSLLSVFTVPCSVFLCLRDSRNDYERWKELRSLRIRGVPDKFMPYKCKYDWTDYEKVLNKKTDK
;
A
#
# COMPACT_ATOMS: atom_id res chain seq x y z
N MET A 1 -48.95 6.22 14.05
CA MET A 1 -48.13 7.16 13.28
C MET A 1 -46.75 7.45 13.89
N ARG A 2 -46.54 7.59 15.21
CA ARG A 2 -45.19 7.84 15.77
C ARG A 2 -44.27 6.60 15.88
N ASN A 3 -44.84 5.39 15.82
CA ASN A 3 -44.07 4.14 15.99
C ASN A 3 -43.44 3.66 14.67
N ASP A 4 -44.01 4.04 13.53
CA ASP A 4 -43.55 3.65 12.20
C ASP A 4 -42.24 4.38 11.82
N ASP A 5 -42.10 5.64 12.28
CA ASP A 5 -40.90 6.46 12.09
C ASP A 5 -39.68 5.92 12.87
N LYS A 6 -39.89 5.42 14.10
CA LYS A 6 -38.81 4.85 14.92
C LYS A 6 -38.32 3.52 14.35
N PHE A 7 -39.24 2.73 13.82
CA PHE A 7 -38.95 1.43 13.22
C PHE A 7 -38.13 1.62 11.93
N THR A 8 -38.58 2.47 11.00
CA THR A 8 -37.86 2.80 9.76
C THR A 8 -36.48 3.42 10.02
N HIS A 9 -36.35 4.29 11.02
CA HIS A 9 -35.05 4.85 11.43
C HIS A 9 -34.12 3.77 11.98
N SER A 10 -34.64 2.77 12.69
CA SER A 10 -33.85 1.64 13.19
C SER A 10 -33.29 0.78 12.05
N TYR A 11 -34.10 0.40 11.06
CA TYR A 11 -33.61 -0.33 9.88
C TYR A 11 -32.58 0.47 9.09
N SER A 12 -32.81 1.77 8.89
CA SER A 12 -31.87 2.65 8.20
C SER A 12 -30.49 2.66 8.88
N GLN A 13 -30.44 2.72 10.22
CA GLN A 13 -29.18 2.65 10.98
C GLN A 13 -28.49 1.29 10.82
N PHE A 14 -29.24 0.18 10.86
CA PHE A 14 -28.67 -1.15 10.63
C PHE A 14 -28.09 -1.31 9.21
N TYR A 15 -28.79 -0.81 8.19
CA TYR A 15 -28.28 -0.81 6.81
C TYR A 15 -26.99 0.00 6.68
N LEU A 16 -26.91 1.18 7.29
CA LEU A 16 -25.70 2.01 7.27
C LEU A 16 -24.51 1.32 7.95
N ILE A 17 -24.73 0.67 9.09
CA ILE A 17 -23.67 -0.08 9.81
C ILE A 17 -23.16 -1.25 8.96
N ILE A 18 -24.07 -1.99 8.32
CA ILE A 18 -23.71 -3.12 7.46
C ILE A 18 -22.92 -2.62 6.24
N VAL A 19 -23.36 -1.56 5.57
CA VAL A 19 -22.66 -0.98 4.41
C VAL A 19 -21.27 -0.48 4.81
N PHE A 20 -21.14 0.24 5.93
CA PHE A 20 -19.84 0.72 6.42
C PHE A 20 -18.90 -0.44 6.78
N SER A 21 -19.43 -1.51 7.38
CA SER A 21 -18.64 -2.70 7.73
C SER A 21 -18.14 -3.42 6.47
N LEU A 22 -18.99 -3.58 5.45
CA LEU A 22 -18.59 -4.20 4.19
C LEU A 22 -17.56 -3.34 3.43
N LEU A 23 -17.75 -2.03 3.41
CA LEU A 23 -16.79 -1.10 2.79
C LEU A 23 -15.45 -1.13 3.51
N SER A 24 -15.40 -1.14 4.85
CA SER A 24 -14.14 -1.19 5.58
C SER A 24 -13.41 -2.52 5.38
N VAL A 25 -14.12 -3.65 5.38
CA VAL A 25 -13.55 -4.98 5.12
C VAL A 25 -12.95 -5.08 3.73
N PHE A 26 -13.45 -4.33 2.73
CA PHE A 26 -12.88 -4.33 1.39
C PHE A 26 -11.80 -3.25 1.18
N THR A 27 -12.03 -2.03 1.65
CA THR A 27 -11.13 -0.89 1.42
C THR A 27 -9.81 -1.03 2.16
N VAL A 28 -9.80 -1.59 3.37
CA VAL A 28 -8.58 -1.81 4.15
C VAL A 28 -7.62 -2.78 3.45
N PRO A 29 -7.99 -4.02 3.09
CA PRO A 29 -7.07 -4.91 2.38
C PRO A 29 -6.74 -4.42 0.97
N CYS A 30 -7.67 -3.77 0.26
CA CYS A 30 -7.36 -3.19 -1.06
C CYS A 30 -6.29 -2.11 -0.98
N SER A 31 -6.37 -1.20 0.01
CA SER A 31 -5.35 -0.16 0.18
C SER A 31 -3.99 -0.76 0.55
N VAL A 32 -3.95 -1.75 1.44
CA VAL A 32 -2.71 -2.47 1.78
C VAL A 32 -2.13 -3.18 0.55
N PHE A 33 -2.96 -3.86 -0.23
CA PHE A 33 -2.51 -4.56 -1.44
C PHE A 33 -1.93 -3.59 -2.48
N LEU A 34 -2.59 -2.45 -2.71
CA LEU A 34 -2.09 -1.41 -3.60
C LEU A 34 -0.77 -0.82 -3.09
N CYS A 35 -0.67 -0.51 -1.80
CA CYS A 35 0.57 -0.03 -1.19
C CYS A 35 1.72 -1.04 -1.32
N LEU A 36 1.44 -2.33 -1.13
CA LEU A 36 2.44 -3.39 -1.32
C LEU A 36 2.88 -3.50 -2.79
N ARG A 37 1.92 -3.41 -3.73
CA ARG A 37 2.22 -3.44 -5.16
C ARG A 37 3.07 -2.25 -5.59
N ASP A 38 2.73 -1.06 -5.11
CA ASP A 38 3.47 0.17 -5.40
C ASP A 38 4.88 0.10 -4.81
N SER A 39 5.01 -0.40 -3.58
CA SER A 39 6.31 -0.62 -2.93
C SER A 39 7.17 -1.63 -3.70
N ARG A 40 6.56 -2.69 -4.22
CA ARG A 40 7.26 -3.67 -5.06
C ARG A 40 7.75 -3.06 -6.37
N ASN A 41 6.92 -2.27 -7.04
CA ASN A 41 7.30 -1.58 -8.27
C ASN A 41 8.43 -0.56 -8.01
N ASP A 42 8.37 0.18 -6.89
CA ASP A 42 9.45 1.10 -6.49
C ASP A 42 10.77 0.36 -6.25
N TYR A 43 10.73 -0.82 -5.62
CA TYR A 43 11.90 -1.68 -5.45
C TYR A 43 12.46 -2.21 -6.77
N GLU A 44 11.60 -2.58 -7.72
CA GLU A 44 12.03 -3.03 -9.05
C GLU A 44 12.77 -1.91 -9.80
N ARG A 45 12.23 -0.67 -9.77
CA ARG A 45 12.92 0.51 -10.30
C ARG A 45 14.24 0.79 -9.58
N TRP A 46 14.26 0.64 -8.26
CA TRP A 46 15.47 0.82 -7.47
C TRP A 46 16.58 -0.15 -7.86
N LYS A 47 16.23 -1.41 -8.20
CA LYS A 47 17.18 -2.41 -8.71
C LYS A 47 17.70 -2.07 -10.11
N GLU A 48 16.85 -1.58 -11.01
CA GLU A 48 17.29 -1.14 -12.35
C GLU A 48 18.36 -0.04 -12.24
N LEU A 49 18.17 0.89 -11.29
CA LEU A 49 19.08 1.99 -11.00
C LEU A 49 20.38 1.57 -10.29
N ARG A 50 20.51 0.32 -9.84
CA ARG A 50 21.72 -0.20 -9.16
C ARG A 50 22.96 -0.03 -10.04
N SER A 51 22.83 -0.28 -11.34
CA SER A 51 23.93 -0.14 -12.31
C SER A 51 24.46 1.31 -12.38
N LEU A 52 23.57 2.30 -12.31
CA LEU A 52 23.90 3.72 -12.31
C LEU A 52 24.48 4.17 -10.97
N ARG A 53 23.98 3.61 -9.87
CA ARG A 53 24.48 3.91 -8.52
C ARG A 53 25.89 3.38 -8.30
N ILE A 54 26.21 2.19 -8.81
CA ILE A 54 27.58 1.63 -8.77
C ILE A 54 28.54 2.51 -9.57
N ARG A 55 28.06 3.14 -10.66
CA ARG A 55 28.84 4.11 -11.46
C ARG A 55 28.98 5.48 -10.78
N GLY A 56 28.39 5.69 -9.60
CA GLY A 56 28.47 6.94 -8.86
C GLY A 56 27.66 8.09 -9.46
N VAL A 57 26.65 7.78 -10.29
CA VAL A 57 25.79 8.82 -10.89
C VAL A 57 25.01 9.53 -9.77
N PRO A 58 25.10 10.87 -9.66
CA PRO A 58 24.33 11.63 -8.68
C PRO A 58 22.82 11.46 -8.89
N ASP A 59 22.05 11.45 -7.81
CA ASP A 59 20.58 11.28 -7.82
C ASP A 59 19.85 12.26 -8.75
N LYS A 60 20.40 13.47 -8.96
CA LYS A 60 19.84 14.47 -9.87
C LYS A 60 19.77 14.01 -11.33
N PHE A 61 20.64 13.08 -11.73
CA PHE A 61 20.71 12.53 -13.08
C PHE A 61 20.05 11.16 -13.20
N MET A 62 19.45 10.64 -12.11
CA MET A 62 18.71 9.39 -12.20
C MET A 62 17.40 9.61 -12.96
N PRO A 63 17.06 8.74 -13.93
CA PRO A 63 15.85 8.87 -14.73
C PRO A 63 14.57 8.69 -13.90
N TYR A 64 14.67 8.01 -12.76
CA TYR A 64 13.58 7.81 -11.83
C TYR A 64 14.09 8.02 -10.41
N LYS A 65 13.33 8.75 -9.59
CA LYS A 65 13.62 8.93 -8.17
C LYS A 65 12.78 7.93 -7.37
N CYS A 66 13.43 6.93 -6.80
CA CYS A 66 12.76 5.99 -5.90
C CYS A 66 12.19 6.72 -4.68
N LYS A 67 10.99 6.30 -4.27
CA LYS A 67 10.30 6.90 -3.12
C LYS A 67 10.97 6.51 -1.80
N TYR A 68 11.46 5.28 -1.70
CA TYR A 68 12.09 4.74 -0.50
C TYR A 68 13.54 4.35 -0.77
N ASP A 69 14.37 4.41 0.27
CA ASP A 69 15.71 3.82 0.22
C ASP A 69 15.62 2.33 0.59
N TRP A 70 15.87 1.48 -0.40
CA TRP A 70 15.83 0.03 -0.25
C TRP A 70 17.19 -0.59 0.12
N THR A 71 18.21 0.21 0.41
CA THR A 71 19.58 -0.27 0.67
C THR A 71 19.64 -1.25 1.84
N ASP A 72 18.96 -0.95 2.95
CA ASP A 72 18.94 -1.84 4.11
C ASP A 72 18.05 -3.07 3.89
N TYR A 73 16.96 -2.92 3.13
CA TYR A 73 16.11 -4.03 2.76
C TYR A 73 16.86 -5.06 1.90
N GLU A 74 17.67 -4.61 0.94
CA GLU A 74 18.50 -5.49 0.11
C GLU A 74 19.50 -6.31 0.96
N LYS A 75 20.14 -5.68 1.97
CA LYS A 75 21.05 -6.39 2.89
C LYS A 75 20.34 -7.51 3.64
N VAL A 76 19.14 -7.23 4.16
CA VAL A 76 18.33 -8.22 4.89
C VAL A 76 17.87 -9.34 3.96
N LEU A 77 17.49 -9.02 2.72
CA LEU A 77 17.07 -9.99 1.73
C LEU A 77 18.21 -10.95 1.37
N ASN A 78 19.40 -10.42 1.06
CA ASN A 78 20.57 -11.25 0.73
C ASN A 78 20.94 -12.18 1.89
N LYS A 79 20.92 -11.67 3.14
CA LYS A 79 21.14 -12.49 4.34
C LYS A 79 20.16 -13.64 4.51
N LYS A 80 18.92 -13.51 4.01
CA LYS A 80 17.93 -14.60 4.04
C LYS A 80 18.19 -15.65 2.97
N THR A 81 18.76 -15.27 1.83
CA THR A 81 19.08 -16.17 0.72
C THR A 81 20.34 -16.99 0.97
N ASP A 82 21.26 -16.48 1.79
CA ASP A 82 22.50 -17.17 2.20
C ASP A 82 22.30 -18.19 3.35
N LYS A 83 21.07 -18.36 3.85
CA LYS A 83 20.68 -19.33 4.87
C LYS A 83 19.92 -20.50 4.26
#